data_AF-A0A2E2BBC8-F1
#
_entry.id   AF-A0A2E2BBC8-F1
#
_cell.length_a   1.000
_cell.length_b   1.000
_cell.length_c   1.000
_cell.angle_alpha   90.00
_cell.angle_beta   90.00
_cell.angle_gamma   90.00
#
_symmetry.space_group_name_H-M   'P 1'
#
loop_
_entity.id
_entity.type
_entity.pdbx_description
1 polymer ?
#
loop_
_entity_poly.entity_id
_entity_poly.type
_entity_poly.pdbx_seq_one_letter_code
_entity_poly.pdbx_strand_id
1 'polypeptide(L)'
;MFAHYKWQLVLYWLMLSGLIVFGSFVGWDSGLVTIVLQTDQSKISFVIAFVFLVGTFHCYTRAIYVSAQINQLIDLEKIKQHPDFASSNANQRKLLINNSGVSSRSISLSYLLQSNILDINHTVTSNNSTASLDILISKAKNSHDTGWFIVDALIKLGLLGTIIGFILMLASVSVTDSMDVTSLQSIIKSMSNGMGTALYTTLAGLVASMILAIQYLLIERGSDCLIERSIQLALDFSSSENSA
;
A
#
# COMPACT_ATOMS: atom_id res chain seq x y z
N MET A 1 0.60 -17.96 -7.51
CA MET A 1 -0.85 -18.25 -7.55
C MET A 1 -1.71 -17.07 -8.10
N PHE A 2 -1.14 -16.04 -8.75
CA PHE A 2 -1.88 -14.84 -9.22
C PHE A 2 -2.01 -14.71 -10.76
N ALA A 3 -1.73 -15.78 -11.52
CA ALA A 3 -1.33 -15.64 -12.92
C ALA A 3 -2.29 -16.24 -13.97
N HIS A 4 -3.61 -16.15 -13.78
CA HIS A 4 -4.54 -16.57 -14.83
C HIS A 4 -5.34 -15.43 -15.49
N TYR A 5 -5.55 -14.28 -14.82
CA TYR A 5 -6.41 -13.20 -15.36
C TYR A 5 -5.76 -11.82 -15.28
N LYS A 6 -5.93 -11.01 -16.35
CA LYS A 6 -5.55 -9.59 -16.34
C LYS A 6 -6.31 -8.87 -15.22
N TRP A 7 -5.63 -8.02 -14.46
CA TRP A 7 -6.20 -7.20 -13.36
C TRP A 7 -6.72 -7.94 -12.12
N GLN A 8 -6.36 -9.20 -11.89
CA GLN A 8 -6.84 -9.97 -10.73
C GLN A 8 -6.52 -9.30 -9.37
N LEU A 9 -5.34 -8.67 -9.24
CA LEU A 9 -4.95 -7.95 -8.03
C LEU A 9 -5.88 -6.77 -7.72
N VAL A 10 -6.24 -5.98 -8.74
CA VAL A 10 -7.17 -4.86 -8.60
C VAL A 10 -8.56 -5.36 -8.25
N LEU A 11 -8.99 -6.49 -8.80
CA LEU A 11 -10.29 -7.08 -8.47
C LEU A 11 -10.39 -7.47 -6.99
N TYR A 12 -9.35 -8.13 -6.45
CA TYR A 12 -9.30 -8.46 -5.03
C TYR A 12 -9.25 -7.23 -4.14
N TRP A 13 -8.46 -6.21 -4.53
CA TRP A 13 -8.41 -4.96 -3.81
C TRP A 13 -9.78 -4.25 -3.82
N LEU A 14 -10.47 -4.25 -4.96
CA LEU A 14 -11.79 -3.63 -5.12
C LEU A 14 -12.83 -4.35 -4.26
N MET A 15 -12.84 -5.69 -4.24
CA MET A 15 -13.70 -6.47 -3.36
C MET A 15 -13.48 -6.13 -1.88
N LEU A 16 -12.21 -6.05 -1.45
CA LEU A 16 -11.85 -5.65 -0.10
C LEU A 16 -12.31 -4.21 0.21
N SER A 17 -12.08 -3.27 -0.71
CA SER A 17 -12.49 -1.87 -0.56
C SER A 17 -14.01 -1.74 -0.44
N GLY A 18 -14.78 -2.52 -1.20
CA GLY A 18 -16.24 -2.56 -1.10
C GLY A 18 -16.71 -3.06 0.26
N LEU A 19 -16.06 -4.10 0.81
CA LEU A 19 -16.34 -4.59 2.15
C LEU A 19 -16.04 -3.54 3.23
N ILE A 20 -14.95 -2.79 3.06
CA ILE A 20 -14.58 -1.70 3.98
C ILE A 20 -15.61 -0.58 3.94
N VAL A 21 -15.99 -0.12 2.74
CA VAL A 21 -17.01 0.94 2.58
C VAL A 21 -18.36 0.50 3.16
N PHE A 22 -18.76 -0.76 2.91
CA PHE A 22 -19.96 -1.32 3.50
C PHE A 22 -19.89 -1.37 5.04
N GLY A 23 -18.78 -1.86 5.59
CA GLY A 23 -18.56 -1.87 7.04
C GLY A 23 -18.58 -0.48 7.66
N SER A 24 -17.96 0.51 7.01
CA SER A 24 -18.01 1.92 7.43
C SER A 24 -19.43 2.48 7.38
N PHE A 25 -20.20 2.16 6.34
CA PHE A 25 -21.61 2.57 6.22
C PHE A 25 -22.47 1.96 7.33
N VAL A 26 -22.35 0.66 7.60
CA VAL A 26 -23.06 -0.01 8.70
C VAL A 26 -22.69 0.59 10.06
N GLY A 27 -21.40 0.88 10.28
CA GLY A 27 -20.94 1.54 11.50
C GLY A 27 -21.46 2.96 11.66
N TRP A 28 -21.66 3.68 10.55
CA TRP A 28 -22.30 5.00 10.54
C TRP A 28 -23.78 4.90 10.87
N ASP A 29 -24.52 4.01 10.20
CA ASP A 29 -25.96 3.80 10.38
C ASP A 29 -26.30 3.33 11.80
N SER A 30 -25.46 2.48 12.38
CA SER A 30 -25.58 2.01 13.78
C SER A 30 -25.26 3.10 14.81
N GLY A 31 -24.80 4.29 14.38
CA GLY A 31 -24.38 5.38 15.26
C GLY A 31 -23.02 5.20 15.93
N LEU A 32 -22.31 4.08 15.70
CA LEU A 32 -21.01 3.79 16.32
C LEU A 32 -19.98 4.87 15.98
N VAL A 33 -19.90 5.26 14.71
CA VAL A 33 -18.96 6.31 14.26
C VAL A 33 -19.29 7.64 14.94
N THR A 34 -20.57 7.98 15.05
CA THR A 34 -21.03 9.20 15.73
C THR A 34 -20.68 9.20 17.21
N ILE A 35 -20.86 8.07 17.91
CA ILE A 35 -20.48 7.92 19.32
C ILE A 35 -18.98 8.15 19.51
N VAL A 36 -18.14 7.55 18.66
CA VAL A 36 -16.68 7.73 18.73
C VAL A 36 -16.31 9.20 18.53
N LEU A 37 -16.86 9.86 17.51
CA LEU A 37 -16.54 11.25 17.18
C LEU A 37 -17.08 12.26 18.22
N GLN A 38 -18.23 12.00 18.83
CA GLN A 38 -18.81 12.88 19.85
C GLN A 38 -18.13 12.69 21.22
N THR A 39 -17.70 11.48 21.54
CA THR A 39 -17.03 11.18 22.80
C THR A 39 -15.59 11.69 22.81
N ASP A 40 -14.92 11.66 21.65
CA ASP A 40 -13.54 12.09 21.53
C ASP A 40 -13.38 13.63 21.52
N GLN A 41 -13.14 14.19 22.71
CA GLN A 41 -12.83 15.63 22.85
C GLN A 41 -11.46 16.04 22.28
N SER A 42 -10.52 15.09 22.18
CA SER A 42 -9.17 15.36 21.65
C SER A 42 -9.16 15.58 20.14
N LYS A 43 -10.22 15.13 19.45
CA LYS A 43 -10.37 15.12 17.99
C LYS A 43 -9.31 14.28 17.27
N ILE A 44 -8.63 13.37 17.97
CA ILE A 44 -7.64 12.46 17.38
C ILE A 44 -8.31 11.45 16.45
N SER A 45 -9.53 11.03 16.75
CA SER A 45 -10.33 10.14 15.91
C SER A 45 -10.53 10.69 14.50
N PHE A 46 -10.65 12.02 14.35
CA PHE A 46 -10.67 12.67 13.04
C PHE A 46 -9.32 12.55 12.31
N VAL A 47 -8.20 12.69 13.03
CA VAL A 47 -6.86 12.50 12.48
C VAL A 47 -6.67 11.05 12.05
N ILE A 48 -7.08 10.08 12.87
CA ILE A 48 -7.04 8.65 12.54
C ILE A 48 -7.85 8.38 11.26
N ALA A 49 -9.08 8.90 11.18
CA ALA A 49 -9.93 8.75 10.00
C ALA A 49 -9.28 9.37 8.75
N PHE A 50 -8.68 10.56 8.88
CA PHE A 50 -7.99 11.22 7.77
C PHE A 50 -6.77 10.42 7.29
N VAL A 51 -5.90 9.97 8.19
CA VAL A 51 -4.72 9.17 7.83
C VAL A 51 -5.14 7.82 7.25
N PHE A 52 -6.22 7.21 7.75
CA PHE A 52 -6.79 5.99 7.18
C PHE A 52 -7.26 6.19 5.72
N LEU A 53 -7.94 7.30 5.42
CA LEU A 53 -8.38 7.64 4.06
C LEU A 53 -7.18 7.87 3.13
N VAL A 54 -6.18 8.63 3.58
CA VAL A 54 -4.94 8.85 2.83
C VAL A 54 -4.23 7.53 2.55
N GLY A 55 -4.14 6.65 3.55
CA GLY A 55 -3.55 5.31 3.41
C GLY A 55 -4.32 4.45 2.40
N THR A 56 -5.65 4.45 2.47
CA THR A 56 -6.52 3.70 1.54
C THR A 56 -6.39 4.25 0.12
N PHE A 57 -6.31 5.57 -0.06
CA PHE A 57 -6.08 6.21 -1.36
C PHE A 57 -4.70 5.89 -1.93
N HIS A 58 -3.66 5.92 -1.09
CA HIS A 58 -2.32 5.49 -1.49
C HIS A 58 -2.34 4.02 -1.93
N CYS A 59 -3.02 3.16 -1.17
CA CYS A 59 -3.23 1.75 -1.50
C CYS A 59 -3.92 1.59 -2.87
N TYR A 60 -4.98 2.35 -3.14
CA TYR A 60 -5.68 2.35 -4.42
C TYR A 60 -4.75 2.66 -5.60
N THR A 61 -4.02 3.77 -5.53
CA THR A 61 -3.10 4.17 -6.61
C THR A 61 -2.00 3.14 -6.84
N ARG A 62 -1.47 2.56 -5.77
CA ARG A 62 -0.46 1.49 -5.81
C ARG A 62 -1.01 0.21 -6.42
N ALA A 63 -2.23 -0.20 -6.07
CA ALA A 63 -2.86 -1.41 -6.62
C ALA A 63 -3.01 -1.32 -8.14
N ILE A 64 -3.45 -0.16 -8.66
CA ILE A 64 -3.52 0.10 -10.11
C ILE A 64 -2.14 0.05 -10.76
N TYR A 65 -1.14 0.69 -10.15
CA TYR A 65 0.21 0.75 -10.68
C TYR A 65 0.89 -0.63 -10.75
N VAL A 66 0.80 -1.43 -9.69
CA VAL A 66 1.34 -2.79 -9.65
C VAL A 66 0.61 -3.68 -10.65
N SER A 67 -0.72 -3.59 -10.72
CA SER A 67 -1.50 -4.38 -11.66
C SER A 67 -1.22 -4.02 -13.13
N ALA A 68 -1.01 -2.74 -13.44
CA ALA A 68 -0.63 -2.32 -14.79
C ALA A 68 0.73 -2.94 -15.20
N GLN A 69 1.70 -2.97 -14.29
CA GLN A 69 3.01 -3.58 -14.55
C GLN A 69 2.94 -5.10 -14.72
N ILE A 70 2.15 -5.80 -13.89
CA ILE A 70 1.93 -7.25 -14.03
C ILE A 70 1.32 -7.57 -15.39
N ASN A 71 0.32 -6.80 -15.84
CA ASN A 71 -0.31 -7.02 -17.13
C ASN A 71 0.65 -6.84 -18.30
N GLN A 72 1.52 -5.83 -18.24
CA GLN A 72 2.53 -5.63 -19.27
C GLN A 72 3.55 -6.75 -19.31
N LEU A 73 3.94 -7.29 -18.15
CA LEU A 73 4.84 -8.43 -18.07
C LEU A 73 4.22 -9.69 -18.70
N ILE A 74 2.93 -9.93 -18.46
CA ILE A 74 2.18 -11.02 -19.09
C ILE A 74 2.09 -10.82 -20.61
N ASP A 75 1.86 -9.59 -21.08
CA ASP A 75 1.80 -9.31 -22.51
C ASP A 75 3.18 -9.53 -23.20
N LEU A 76 4.29 -9.24 -22.52
CA LEU A 76 5.65 -9.54 -23.01
C LEU A 76 5.95 -11.05 -23.03
N GLU A 77 5.50 -11.78 -22.02
CA GLU A 77 5.63 -13.25 -21.95
C GLU A 77 4.88 -13.92 -23.12
N LYS A 78 3.69 -13.42 -23.47
CA LYS A 78 2.92 -13.89 -24.63
C LYS A 78 3.60 -13.60 -25.97
N ILE A 79 4.24 -12.44 -26.10
CA ILE A 79 5.00 -12.08 -27.31
C ILE A 79 6.24 -12.98 -27.47
N LYS A 80 6.92 -13.35 -26.36
CA LYS A 80 8.04 -14.31 -26.39
C LYS A 80 7.61 -15.72 -26.84
N GLN A 81 6.39 -16.13 -26.50
CA GLN A 81 5.84 -17.44 -26.93
C GLN A 81 5.45 -17.47 -28.42
N HIS A 82 5.45 -16.34 -29.13
CA HIS A 82 5.25 -16.34 -30.58
C HIS A 82 6.52 -16.81 -31.31
N PRO A 83 6.40 -17.77 -32.26
CA PRO A 83 7.55 -18.37 -32.96
C PRO A 83 8.39 -17.37 -33.77
N ASP A 84 7.83 -16.22 -34.15
CA ASP A 84 8.54 -15.16 -34.87
C ASP A 84 9.56 -14.39 -34.01
N PHE A 85 9.46 -14.45 -32.67
CA PHE A 85 10.35 -13.73 -31.76
C PHE A 85 11.74 -14.39 -31.64
N ALA A 86 11.80 -15.72 -31.79
CA ALA A 86 13.04 -16.50 -31.78
C ALA A 86 13.93 -16.25 -33.02
N SER A 87 13.33 -15.79 -34.14
CA SER A 87 14.02 -15.53 -35.41
C SER A 87 14.29 -14.05 -35.69
N SER A 88 13.89 -13.14 -34.79
CA SER A 88 13.85 -11.70 -35.05
C SER A 88 15.09 -11.00 -34.48
N ASN A 89 15.81 -10.25 -35.33
CA ASN A 89 16.95 -9.39 -34.95
C ASN A 89 16.58 -8.34 -33.88
N ALA A 90 17.56 -7.90 -33.07
CA ALA A 90 17.38 -6.94 -31.97
C ALA A 90 16.59 -5.67 -32.36
N ASN A 91 16.77 -5.20 -33.59
CA ASN A 91 16.06 -4.03 -34.14
C ASN A 91 14.58 -4.29 -34.47
N GLN A 92 14.22 -5.50 -34.91
CA GLN A 92 12.81 -5.90 -35.13
C GLN A 92 12.10 -6.18 -33.80
N ARG A 93 12.81 -6.71 -32.79
CA ARG A 93 12.28 -6.86 -31.42
C ARG A 93 11.93 -5.49 -30.82
N LYS A 94 12.80 -4.49 -30.99
CA LYS A 94 12.56 -3.09 -30.59
C LYS A 94 11.34 -2.46 -31.28
N LEU A 95 11.15 -2.76 -32.58
CA LEU A 95 10.03 -2.25 -33.37
C LEU A 95 8.69 -2.90 -32.99
N LEU A 96 8.65 -4.21 -32.74
CA LEU A 96 7.45 -4.92 -32.29
C LEU A 96 6.99 -4.45 -30.89
N ILE A 97 7.95 -4.19 -30.01
CA ILE A 97 7.72 -3.65 -28.66
C ILE A 97 7.17 -2.21 -28.73
N ASN A 98 7.71 -1.36 -29.61
CA ASN A 98 7.24 0.02 -29.74
C ASN A 98 5.85 0.12 -30.41
N ASN A 99 5.53 -0.82 -31.30
CA ASN A 99 4.27 -0.83 -32.07
C ASN A 99 3.12 -1.54 -31.34
N SER A 100 3.39 -2.25 -30.24
CA SER A 100 2.38 -2.96 -29.43
C SER A 100 1.67 -2.09 -28.40
N GLY A 101 1.88 -0.76 -28.43
CA GLY A 101 1.18 0.17 -27.53
C GLY A 101 1.63 0.08 -26.06
N VAL A 102 2.74 -0.61 -25.79
CA VAL A 102 3.34 -0.69 -24.44
C VAL A 102 4.00 0.66 -24.14
N SER A 103 3.23 1.51 -23.46
CA SER A 103 3.63 2.86 -23.07
C SER A 103 5.01 2.89 -22.41
N SER A 104 5.86 3.80 -22.90
CA SER A 104 7.26 4.08 -22.52
C SER A 104 7.51 4.45 -21.04
N ARG A 105 6.51 4.31 -20.16
CA ARG A 105 6.57 4.63 -18.72
C ARG A 105 6.72 3.43 -17.80
N SER A 106 6.85 2.23 -18.35
CA SER A 106 6.85 1.00 -17.57
C SER A 106 8.24 0.46 -17.31
N ILE A 107 8.54 0.34 -16.03
CA ILE A 107 9.81 -0.09 -15.45
C ILE A 107 10.28 -1.47 -15.96
N SER A 108 9.35 -2.38 -16.22
CA SER A 108 9.63 -3.71 -16.80
C SER A 108 10.09 -3.63 -18.25
N LEU A 109 9.63 -2.62 -19.00
CA LEU A 109 10.06 -2.38 -20.36
C LEU A 109 11.45 -1.74 -20.38
N SER A 110 11.74 -0.74 -19.53
CA SER A 110 13.10 -0.21 -19.41
C SER A 110 14.12 -1.29 -19.04
N TYR A 111 13.71 -2.32 -18.31
CA TYR A 111 14.58 -3.45 -17.99
C TYR A 111 14.88 -4.35 -19.19
N LEU A 112 13.86 -4.72 -19.98
CA LEU A 112 14.04 -5.49 -21.22
C LEU A 112 14.67 -4.70 -22.38
N LEU A 113 14.45 -3.38 -22.42
CA LEU A 113 15.01 -2.48 -23.42
C LEU A 113 16.47 -2.13 -23.05
N GLN A 114 16.81 -2.07 -21.76
CA GLN A 114 18.19 -1.89 -21.30
C GLN A 114 19.03 -3.15 -21.50
N SER A 115 18.47 -4.36 -21.32
CA SER A 115 19.23 -5.61 -21.48
C SER A 115 19.49 -6.03 -22.94
N ASN A 116 18.87 -5.38 -23.94
CA ASN A 116 18.95 -5.86 -25.33
C ASN A 116 19.13 -4.80 -26.44
N ILE A 117 19.16 -3.48 -26.15
CA ILE A 117 19.15 -2.45 -27.24
C ILE A 117 20.33 -1.45 -27.20
N LEU A 118 21.11 -1.36 -26.13
CA LEU A 118 22.28 -0.46 -26.07
C LEU A 118 23.63 -1.12 -26.33
N ASP A 119 23.69 -2.40 -26.69
CA ASP A 119 24.93 -3.06 -27.11
C ASP A 119 24.93 -3.34 -28.62
N ILE A 120 25.02 -2.28 -29.43
CA ILE A 120 25.57 -2.44 -30.79
C ILE A 120 26.97 -1.83 -30.92
N ASN A 121 27.43 -0.93 -30.05
CA ASN A 121 28.80 -0.42 -30.19
C ASN A 121 29.46 -0.05 -28.86
N HIS A 122 30.42 -0.89 -28.47
CA HIS A 122 31.60 -0.61 -27.65
C HIS A 122 31.49 -0.63 -26.11
N THR A 123 31.97 -1.77 -25.57
CA THR A 123 32.97 -1.94 -24.49
C THR A 123 32.70 -1.35 -23.10
N VAL A 124 32.74 -2.26 -22.12
CA VAL A 124 32.84 -2.04 -20.66
C VAL A 124 31.50 -1.64 -20.01
N THR A 125 30.86 -2.58 -19.30
CA THR A 125 30.65 -2.52 -17.84
C THR A 125 29.71 -3.65 -17.41
N SER A 126 30.27 -4.82 -17.08
CA SER A 126 29.57 -5.94 -16.45
C SER A 126 29.05 -5.66 -15.02
N ASN A 127 29.15 -4.41 -14.54
CA ASN A 127 28.73 -3.97 -13.20
C ASN A 127 27.47 -3.08 -13.21
N ASN A 128 26.95 -2.68 -14.38
CA ASN A 128 25.84 -1.71 -14.46
C ASN A 128 24.45 -2.38 -14.61
N SER A 129 24.38 -3.61 -15.12
CA SER A 129 23.14 -4.39 -15.18
C SER A 129 22.69 -4.85 -13.79
N THR A 130 23.63 -5.16 -12.90
CA THR A 130 23.37 -5.42 -11.47
C THR A 130 23.00 -4.13 -10.74
N ALA A 131 23.67 -3.00 -11.01
CA ALA A 131 23.32 -1.72 -10.41
C ALA A 131 21.90 -1.24 -10.75
N SER A 132 21.43 -1.52 -11.97
CA SER A 132 20.07 -1.19 -12.41
C SER A 132 19.01 -2.07 -11.74
N LEU A 133 19.35 -3.35 -11.51
CA LEU A 133 18.55 -4.28 -10.71
C LEU A 133 18.52 -3.88 -9.23
N ASP A 134 19.64 -3.44 -8.67
CA ASP A 134 19.74 -2.98 -7.28
C ASP A 134 18.96 -1.68 -7.07
N ILE A 135 18.96 -0.77 -8.05
CA ILE A 135 18.11 0.44 -8.05
C ILE A 135 16.62 0.06 -8.15
N LEU A 136 16.28 -1.02 -8.85
CA LEU A 136 14.91 -1.50 -8.97
C LEU A 136 14.41 -2.20 -7.72
N ILE A 137 15.22 -3.08 -7.15
CA ILE A 137 14.98 -3.75 -5.88
C ILE A 137 14.86 -2.71 -4.77
N SER A 138 15.75 -1.70 -4.74
CA SER A 138 15.66 -0.61 -3.77
C SER A 138 14.42 0.26 -3.98
N LYS A 139 13.99 0.55 -5.22
CA LYS A 139 12.76 1.33 -5.47
C LYS A 139 11.48 0.53 -5.16
N ALA A 140 11.47 -0.78 -5.40
CA ALA A 140 10.38 -1.65 -4.99
C ALA A 140 10.29 -1.74 -3.45
N LYS A 141 11.44 -1.95 -2.80
CA LYS A 141 11.57 -1.98 -1.33
C LYS A 141 11.17 -0.67 -0.66
N ASN A 142 11.58 0.48 -1.20
CA ASN A 142 11.23 1.80 -0.66
C ASN A 142 9.72 2.04 -0.58
N SER A 143 8.94 1.40 -1.46
CA SER A 143 7.50 1.57 -1.41
C SER A 143 6.81 0.71 -0.36
N HIS A 144 7.40 -0.42 0.03
CA HIS A 144 6.89 -1.22 1.13
C HIS A 144 6.98 -0.44 2.44
N ASP A 145 8.17 0.14 2.68
CA ASP A 145 8.50 0.87 3.91
C ASP A 145 7.51 2.02 4.20
N THR A 146 7.00 2.68 3.15
CA THR A 146 6.04 3.80 3.30
C THR A 146 4.66 3.33 3.76
N GLY A 147 4.18 2.18 3.27
CA GLY A 147 2.86 1.67 3.64
C GLY A 147 2.80 1.21 5.09
N TRP A 148 3.85 0.51 5.52
CA TRP A 148 3.98 0.05 6.90
C TRP A 148 4.15 1.19 7.90
N PHE A 149 4.86 2.25 7.51
CA PHE A 149 4.96 3.47 8.32
C PHE A 149 3.60 4.09 8.65
N ILE A 150 2.66 4.11 7.70
CA ILE A 150 1.31 4.64 7.93
C ILE A 150 0.53 3.77 8.92
N VAL A 151 0.62 2.45 8.81
CA VAL A 151 -0.01 1.50 9.74
C VAL A 151 0.53 1.71 11.16
N ASP A 152 1.85 1.82 11.31
CA ASP A 152 2.49 2.11 12.60
C ASP A 152 2.08 3.47 13.17
N ALA A 153 1.93 4.48 12.33
CA ALA A 153 1.45 5.80 12.74
C ALA A 153 0.03 5.72 13.31
N LEU A 154 -0.88 4.94 12.71
CA LEU A 154 -2.24 4.73 13.24
C LEU A 154 -2.23 4.07 14.62
N ILE A 155 -1.39 3.05 14.82
CA ILE A 155 -1.25 2.38 16.12
C ILE A 155 -0.76 3.39 17.18
N LYS A 156 0.27 4.16 16.85
CA LYS A 156 0.82 5.19 17.75
C LYS A 156 -0.19 6.30 18.04
N LEU A 157 -1.00 6.71 17.06
CA LEU A 157 -2.09 7.66 17.26
C LEU A 157 -3.18 7.12 18.19
N GLY A 158 -3.55 5.84 18.06
CA GLY A 158 -4.48 5.17 18.98
C GLY A 158 -3.95 5.15 20.41
N LEU A 159 -2.67 4.79 20.60
CA LEU A 159 -2.01 4.84 21.90
C LEU A 159 -1.94 6.27 22.46
N LEU A 160 -1.66 7.27 21.62
CA LEU A 160 -1.64 8.68 22.01
C LEU A 160 -3.03 9.15 22.48
N GLY A 161 -4.10 8.60 21.90
CA GLY A 161 -5.48 8.76 22.38
C GLY A 161 -5.69 8.30 23.82
N THR A 162 -5.08 7.18 24.24
CA THR A 162 -5.14 6.75 25.65
C THR A 162 -4.51 7.76 26.59
N ILE A 163 -3.34 8.26 26.23
CA ILE A 163 -2.57 9.20 27.04
C ILE A 163 -3.38 10.48 27.23
N ILE A 164 -3.99 10.98 26.16
CA ILE A 164 -4.80 12.21 26.23
C ILE A 164 -6.11 11.98 26.98
N GLY A 165 -6.78 10.84 26.81
CA GLY A 165 -7.97 10.52 27.60
C GLY A 165 -7.67 10.44 29.10
N PHE A 166 -6.52 9.88 29.49
CA PHE A 166 -6.06 9.90 30.88
C PHE A 166 -5.73 11.31 31.38
N ILE A 167 -5.09 12.16 30.55
CA ILE A 167 -4.83 13.56 30.90
C ILE A 167 -6.15 14.31 31.13
N LEU A 168 -7.15 14.14 30.26
CA LEU A 168 -8.48 14.75 30.42
C LEU A 168 -9.18 14.26 31.69
N MET A 169 -9.06 12.97 32.01
CA MET A 169 -9.58 12.40 33.25
C MET A 169 -8.95 13.08 34.49
N LEU A 170 -7.62 13.17 34.54
CA LEU A 170 -6.89 13.77 35.67
C LEU A 170 -7.12 15.29 35.79
N ALA A 171 -7.29 15.98 34.66
CA ALA A 171 -7.57 17.42 34.66
C ALA A 171 -8.83 17.76 35.47
N SER A 172 -9.88 16.93 35.37
CA SER A 172 -11.13 17.15 36.11
C SER A 172 -11.00 17.02 37.64
N VAL A 173 -10.03 16.25 38.12
CA VAL A 173 -9.76 16.06 39.56
C VAL A 173 -9.01 17.26 40.14
N SER A 174 -8.17 17.93 39.35
CA SER A 174 -7.33 19.05 39.80
C SER A 174 -8.07 20.38 40.03
N VAL A 175 -9.29 20.53 39.50
CA VAL A 175 -10.00 21.82 39.43
C VAL A 175 -10.93 22.07 40.64
N THR A 176 -11.15 21.09 41.51
CA THR A 176 -12.20 21.19 42.55
C THR A 176 -11.63 21.32 43.96
N ASP A 177 -11.61 22.56 44.48
CA ASP A 177 -11.27 22.86 45.89
C ASP A 177 -12.51 22.84 46.84
N SER A 178 -13.73 22.64 46.34
CA SER A 178 -14.96 22.69 47.13
C SER A 178 -15.86 21.46 46.96
N MET A 179 -16.05 20.71 48.05
CA MET A 179 -16.87 19.49 48.12
C MET A 179 -18.38 19.79 48.14
N ASP A 180 -18.91 20.31 47.02
CA ASP A 180 -20.35 20.43 46.79
C ASP A 180 -20.90 19.24 45.98
N VAL A 181 -22.16 18.86 46.23
CA VAL A 181 -22.83 17.71 45.60
C VAL A 181 -22.95 17.92 44.08
N THR A 182 -23.05 19.16 43.62
CA THR A 182 -23.09 19.49 42.18
C THR A 182 -21.73 19.33 41.49
N SER A 183 -20.62 19.63 42.18
CA SER A 183 -19.25 19.39 41.71
C SER A 183 -18.96 17.90 41.54
N LEU A 184 -19.53 17.06 42.39
CA LEU A 184 -19.35 15.60 42.35
C LEU A 184 -19.93 14.97 41.08
N GLN A 185 -21.11 15.41 40.63
CA GLN A 185 -21.70 14.95 39.37
C GLN A 185 -20.87 15.41 38.15
N SER A 186 -20.31 16.61 38.20
CA SER A 186 -19.43 17.15 37.15
C SER A 186 -18.10 16.38 37.03
N ILE A 187 -17.51 16.00 38.16
CA ILE A 187 -16.29 15.16 38.21
C ILE A 187 -16.56 13.79 37.59
N ILE A 188 -17.63 13.11 38.02
CA ILE A 188 -17.97 11.78 37.48
C ILE A 188 -18.22 11.84 35.97
N LYS A 189 -18.91 12.88 35.49
CA LYS A 189 -19.14 13.08 34.05
C LYS A 189 -17.83 13.31 33.29
N SER A 190 -16.95 14.16 33.80
CA SER A 190 -15.67 14.47 33.16
C SER A 190 -14.71 13.29 33.17
N MET A 191 -14.69 12.52 34.26
CA MET A 191 -13.94 11.28 34.38
C MET A 191 -14.43 10.24 33.36
N SER A 192 -15.75 10.06 33.24
CA SER A 192 -16.36 9.16 32.26
C SER A 192 -16.04 9.57 30.82
N ASN A 193 -16.07 10.87 30.51
CA ASN A 193 -15.69 11.38 29.19
C ASN A 193 -14.21 11.16 28.86
N GLY A 194 -13.30 11.39 29.81
CA GLY A 194 -11.86 11.15 29.64
C GLY A 194 -11.56 9.67 29.38
N MET A 195 -12.19 8.78 30.16
CA MET A 195 -12.10 7.33 29.96
C MET A 195 -12.68 6.90 28.60
N GLY A 196 -13.85 7.43 28.21
CA GLY A 196 -14.47 7.16 26.92
C GLY A 196 -13.58 7.60 25.76
N THR A 197 -12.97 8.78 25.85
CA THR A 197 -12.01 9.29 24.85
C THR A 197 -10.84 8.34 24.68
N ALA A 198 -10.26 7.84 25.79
CA ALA A 198 -9.16 6.88 25.74
C ALA A 198 -9.55 5.57 25.04
N LEU A 199 -10.67 4.96 25.46
CA LEU A 199 -11.09 3.65 24.94
C LEU A 199 -11.50 3.71 23.48
N TYR A 200 -12.37 4.67 23.11
CA TYR A 200 -12.88 4.74 21.74
C TYR A 200 -11.80 5.14 20.73
N THR A 201 -10.91 6.07 21.07
CA THR A 201 -9.80 6.47 20.17
C THR A 201 -8.82 5.32 19.95
N THR A 202 -8.54 4.53 20.99
CA THR A 202 -7.67 3.35 20.90
C THR A 202 -8.29 2.28 20.02
N LEU A 203 -9.57 1.97 20.25
CA LEU A 203 -10.31 1.02 19.42
C LEU A 203 -10.31 1.46 17.96
N ALA A 204 -10.61 2.73 17.70
CA ALA A 204 -10.59 3.30 16.35
C ALA A 204 -9.22 3.18 15.68
N GLY A 205 -8.14 3.51 16.40
CA GLY A 205 -6.76 3.40 15.90
C GLY A 205 -6.39 1.96 15.53
N LEU A 206 -6.68 1.00 16.39
CA LEU A 206 -6.38 -0.42 16.16
C LEU A 206 -7.21 -1.03 15.03
N VAL A 207 -8.51 -0.74 14.98
CA VAL A 207 -9.39 -1.24 13.92
C VAL A 207 -8.97 -0.65 12.57
N ALA A 208 -8.70 0.66 12.52
CA ALA A 208 -8.25 1.31 11.30
C ALA A 208 -6.87 0.80 10.85
N SER A 209 -5.92 0.61 11.77
CA SER A 209 -4.59 0.08 11.43
C SER A 209 -4.68 -1.35 10.92
N MET A 210 -5.53 -2.18 11.52
CA MET A 210 -5.72 -3.58 11.11
C MET A 210 -6.32 -3.68 9.71
N ILE A 211 -7.37 -2.91 9.44
CA ILE A 211 -7.99 -2.87 8.11
C ILE A 211 -6.98 -2.39 7.07
N LEU A 212 -6.21 -1.34 7.39
CA LEU A 212 -5.23 -0.80 6.47
C LEU A 212 -4.06 -1.77 6.22
N ALA A 213 -3.61 -2.48 7.26
CA ALA A 213 -2.56 -3.51 7.15
C ALA A 213 -2.97 -4.62 6.18
N ILE A 214 -4.24 -5.06 6.22
CA ILE A 214 -4.74 -6.09 5.30
C ILE A 214 -4.73 -5.60 3.84
N GLN A 215 -5.05 -4.32 3.60
CA GLN A 215 -4.99 -3.75 2.25
C GLN A 215 -3.54 -3.70 1.74
N TYR A 216 -2.59 -3.29 2.58
CA TYR A 216 -1.17 -3.25 2.22
C TYR A 216 -0.59 -4.65 1.99
N LEU A 217 -0.97 -5.63 2.80
CA LEU A 217 -0.53 -7.02 2.63
C LEU A 217 -0.92 -7.59 1.26
N LEU A 218 -2.12 -7.25 0.78
CA LEU A 218 -2.58 -7.69 -0.53
C LEU A 218 -1.70 -7.11 -1.66
N ILE A 219 -1.35 -5.83 -1.57
CA ILE A 219 -0.49 -5.16 -2.56
C ILE A 219 0.94 -5.69 -2.49
N GLU A 220 1.43 -5.99 -1.29
CA GLU A 220 2.77 -6.55 -1.10
C GLU A 220 2.91 -7.88 -1.84
N ARG A 221 1.96 -8.79 -1.63
CA ARG A 221 1.92 -10.07 -2.34
C ARG A 221 1.88 -9.91 -3.86
N GLY A 222 1.21 -8.87 -4.36
CA GLY A 222 1.21 -8.53 -5.78
C GLY A 222 2.58 -8.03 -6.27
N SER A 223 3.27 -7.25 -5.45
CA SER A 223 4.60 -6.70 -5.74
C SER A 223 5.67 -7.80 -5.74
N ASP A 224 5.64 -8.70 -4.76
CA ASP A 224 6.53 -9.87 -4.71
C ASP A 224 6.40 -10.75 -5.97
N CYS A 225 5.17 -10.99 -6.41
CA CYS A 225 4.90 -11.75 -7.62
C CYS A 225 5.46 -11.07 -8.88
N LEU A 226 5.40 -9.72 -8.96
CA LEU A 226 6.00 -8.95 -10.04
C LEU A 226 7.53 -9.13 -10.06
N ILE A 227 8.17 -9.03 -8.89
CA ILE A 227 9.63 -9.15 -8.75
C ILE A 227 10.08 -10.56 -9.15
N GLU A 228 9.46 -11.61 -8.60
CA GLU A 228 9.78 -13.01 -8.90
C GLU A 228 9.73 -13.28 -10.41
N ARG A 229 8.64 -12.85 -11.06
CA ARG A 229 8.42 -13.06 -12.49
C ARG A 229 9.39 -12.25 -13.35
N SER A 230 9.77 -11.05 -12.90
CA SER A 230 10.77 -10.23 -13.60
C SER A 230 12.16 -10.88 -13.59
N ILE A 231 12.54 -11.52 -12.48
CA ILE A 231 13.82 -12.23 -12.33
C ILE A 231 13.82 -13.50 -13.19
N GLN A 232 12.75 -14.30 -13.14
CA GLN A 232 12.62 -15.51 -13.96
C GLN A 232 12.75 -15.17 -15.45
N LEU A 233 12.03 -14.15 -15.91
CA LEU A 233 12.10 -13.70 -17.29
C LEU A 233 13.51 -13.24 -17.66
N ALA A 234 14.22 -12.53 -16.78
CA ALA A 234 15.61 -12.13 -17.00
C ALA A 234 16.56 -13.31 -17.21
N LEU A 235 16.45 -14.33 -16.35
CA LEU A 235 17.28 -15.54 -16.42
C LEU A 235 17.02 -16.32 -17.71
N ASP A 236 15.76 -16.42 -18.11
CA ASP A 236 15.37 -17.11 -19.35
C ASP A 236 15.83 -16.39 -20.62
N PHE A 237 16.10 -15.08 -20.57
CA PHE A 237 16.72 -14.37 -21.68
C PHE A 237 18.22 -14.62 -21.76
N SER A 238 18.91 -14.64 -20.61
CA SER A 238 20.34 -14.95 -20.53
C SER A 238 20.68 -16.37 -21.02
N SER A 239 19.84 -17.36 -20.72
CA SER A 239 20.05 -18.75 -21.17
C SER A 239 19.82 -18.96 -22.68
N SER A 240 18.95 -18.16 -23.30
CA SER A 240 18.69 -18.20 -24.74
C SER A 240 19.84 -17.64 -25.57
N GLU A 241 20.63 -16.73 -25.01
CA GLU A 241 21.74 -16.08 -25.71
C GLU A 241 23.03 -16.92 -25.63
N ASN A 242 23.19 -17.68 -24.56
CA ASN A 242 24.33 -18.60 -24.38
C ASN A 242 24.19 -19.91 -25.20
N SER A 243 23.06 -20.11 -25.87
CA SER A 243 22.76 -21.29 -26.70
C SER A 243 22.67 -21.00 -28.21
N ALA A 244 22.90 -19.75 -28.62
CA ALA A 244 23.01 -19.30 -30.01
C ALA A 244 24.46 -18.94 -30.36
#